data_AF-A0A520CGJ2-F1
#
_entry.id   AF-A0A520CGJ2-F1
#
_cell.length_a   1.000
_cell.length_b   1.000
_cell.length_c   1.000
_cell.angle_alpha   90.00
_cell.angle_beta   90.00
_cell.angle_gamma   90.00
#
_symmetry.space_group_name_H-M   'P 1'
#
loop_
_entity.id
_entity.type
_entity.pdbx_description
1 polymer ?
#
loop_
_entity_poly.entity_id
_entity_poly.type
_entity_poly.pdbx_seq_one_letter_code
_entity_poly.pdbx_strand_id
1 'polypeptide(L)'
;MTDDVVETTPEENPSALAPAANPDLRWYVVHAYSGMEKAVERNITERINRAGMQDKFGRILVPTEEVVEIKNGQKRTTERRFFPGYVLVEMIMDDESWHLVKHTNKVTGFVGGAKNRPAPISQKEVEDIVNQMQQGTE
;
A
#
# COMPACT_ATOMS: atom_id res chain seq x y z
N MET A 1 -28.41 -19.44 47.41
CA MET A 1 -27.56 -20.18 46.44
C MET A 1 -26.91 -19.15 45.56
N THR A 2 -25.61 -18.95 45.78
CA THR A 2 -24.58 -18.38 44.89
C THR A 2 -24.86 -17.06 44.14
N ASP A 3 -24.28 -16.01 44.72
CA ASP A 3 -23.45 -14.92 44.17
C ASP A 3 -22.79 -15.07 42.78
N ASP A 4 -22.21 -13.93 42.35
CA ASP A 4 -21.18 -13.66 41.33
C ASP A 4 -21.74 -13.09 39.99
N VAL A 5 -21.80 -11.77 39.78
CA VAL A 5 -20.73 -10.80 39.41
C VAL A 5 -20.14 -11.15 38.01
N VAL A 6 -20.05 -10.28 37.00
CA VAL A 6 -19.41 -8.95 36.97
C VAL A 6 -19.94 -8.11 35.80
N GLU A 7 -20.11 -6.83 36.10
CA GLU A 7 -20.15 -5.67 35.22
C GLU A 7 -18.78 -5.46 34.53
N THR A 8 -18.75 -4.96 33.29
CA THR A 8 -17.84 -3.89 32.81
C THR A 8 -17.94 -3.72 31.30
N THR A 9 -18.54 -2.63 30.87
CA THR A 9 -18.23 -1.97 29.60
C THR A 9 -16.84 -1.31 29.72
N PRO A 10 -16.12 -1.13 28.61
CA PRO A 10 -15.50 0.19 28.42
C PRO A 10 -15.88 0.80 27.07
N GLU A 11 -16.45 2.01 27.15
CA GLU A 11 -16.37 3.03 26.12
C GLU A 11 -14.91 3.50 25.99
N GLU A 12 -14.28 3.48 24.81
CA GLU A 12 -13.15 4.38 24.50
C GLU A 12 -13.11 4.78 23.00
N ASN A 13 -13.64 5.99 22.76
CA ASN A 13 -13.06 7.08 21.96
C ASN A 13 -12.79 6.91 20.43
N PRO A 14 -13.56 7.60 19.56
CA PRO A 14 -13.29 7.67 18.13
C PRO A 14 -12.41 8.89 17.78
N SER A 15 -11.11 8.85 18.04
CA SER A 15 -10.19 9.82 17.44
C SER A 15 -8.72 9.45 17.62
N ALA A 16 -8.08 9.10 16.50
CA ALA A 16 -6.67 9.29 16.14
C ALA A 16 -6.21 8.11 15.27
N LEU A 17 -6.39 8.24 13.94
CA LEU A 17 -5.72 7.44 12.90
C LEU A 17 -5.70 5.92 13.18
N ALA A 18 -6.78 5.23 12.78
CA ALA A 18 -7.04 3.81 13.02
C ALA A 18 -5.76 2.95 13.16
N PRO A 19 -5.54 2.27 14.31
CA PRO A 19 -4.42 1.36 14.51
C PRO A 19 -4.47 0.29 13.42
N ALA A 20 -3.32 -0.13 12.91
CA ALA A 20 -3.19 -1.11 11.83
C ALA A 20 -4.29 -2.19 11.91
N ALA A 21 -5.22 -2.17 10.94
CA ALA A 21 -6.56 -2.71 11.09
C ALA A 21 -6.62 -4.24 11.27
N ASN A 22 -5.49 -4.95 11.08
CA ASN A 22 -5.34 -6.36 11.45
C ASN A 22 -3.86 -6.66 11.79
N PRO A 23 -3.56 -7.47 12.82
CA PRO A 23 -2.18 -7.85 13.20
C PRO A 23 -1.46 -8.72 12.15
N ASP A 24 -2.19 -9.29 11.19
CA ASP A 24 -1.64 -10.13 10.11
C ASP A 24 -1.31 -9.35 8.83
N LEU A 25 -1.78 -8.10 8.71
CA LEU A 25 -1.50 -7.27 7.54
C LEU A 25 -0.07 -6.75 7.63
N ARG A 26 0.69 -6.97 6.56
CA ARG A 26 2.06 -6.50 6.44
C ARG A 26 2.21 -5.65 5.20
N TRP A 27 3.14 -4.73 5.27
CA TRP A 27 3.44 -3.88 4.13
C TRP A 27 4.40 -4.57 3.19
N TYR A 28 4.09 -4.49 1.91
CA TYR A 28 4.88 -5.04 0.82
C TYR A 28 5.14 -3.99 -0.22
N VAL A 29 6.34 -4.03 -0.76
CA VAL A 29 6.74 -3.13 -1.83
C VAL A 29 6.59 -3.88 -3.15
N VAL A 30 5.85 -3.29 -4.07
CA VAL A 30 5.59 -3.79 -5.41
C VAL A 30 6.31 -2.87 -6.39
N HIS A 31 7.08 -3.48 -7.28
CA HIS A 31 7.69 -2.79 -8.40
C HIS A 31 6.73 -2.84 -9.59
N ALA A 32 6.52 -1.68 -10.20
CA ALA A 32 5.61 -1.41 -11.29
C ALA A 32 6.34 -0.66 -12.41
N TYR A 33 5.75 -0.63 -13.60
CA TYR A 33 6.29 0.22 -14.66
C TYR A 33 6.08 1.70 -14.31
N SER A 34 7.18 2.45 -14.33
CA SER A 34 7.24 3.91 -14.24
C SER A 34 6.17 4.55 -15.15
N GLY A 35 5.28 5.35 -14.58
CA GLY A 35 4.20 6.06 -15.32
C GLY A 35 2.88 5.31 -15.38
N MET A 36 2.84 4.09 -14.84
CA MET A 36 1.64 3.27 -14.76
C MET A 36 1.25 2.95 -13.31
N GLU A 37 1.87 3.56 -12.31
CA GLU A 37 1.68 3.18 -10.90
C GLU A 37 0.24 3.45 -10.42
N LYS A 38 -0.36 4.61 -10.78
CA LYS A 38 -1.80 4.87 -10.55
C LYS A 38 -2.69 3.86 -11.25
N ALA A 39 -2.31 3.43 -12.45
CA ALA A 39 -3.05 2.39 -13.16
C ALA A 39 -2.91 1.04 -12.44
N VAL A 40 -1.72 0.71 -11.91
CA VAL A 40 -1.46 -0.49 -11.13
C VAL A 40 -2.31 -0.52 -9.87
N GLU A 41 -2.31 0.54 -9.07
CA GLU A 41 -3.18 0.65 -7.88
C GLU A 41 -4.64 0.36 -8.22
N ARG A 42 -5.17 1.00 -9.27
CA ARG A 42 -6.55 0.79 -9.71
C ARG A 42 -6.79 -0.64 -10.18
N ASN A 43 -5.85 -1.23 -10.93
CA ASN A 43 -5.96 -2.61 -11.40
C ASN A 43 -5.89 -3.62 -10.24
N ILE A 44 -5.01 -3.39 -9.27
CA ILE A 44 -4.90 -4.21 -8.05
C ILE A 44 -6.23 -4.11 -7.30
N THR A 45 -6.72 -2.90 -7.05
CA THR A 45 -8.01 -2.68 -6.37
C THR A 45 -9.16 -3.39 -7.09
N GLU A 46 -9.26 -3.26 -8.41
CA GLU A 46 -10.30 -3.93 -9.19
C GLU A 46 -10.17 -5.46 -9.11
N ARG A 47 -8.95 -6.00 -9.17
CA ARG A 47 -8.68 -7.44 -9.01
C ARG A 47 -9.10 -7.94 -7.63
N ILE A 48 -8.77 -7.21 -6.57
CA ILE A 48 -9.16 -7.53 -5.19
C ILE A 48 -10.68 -7.57 -5.07
N ASN A 49 -11.38 -6.57 -5.61
CA ASN A 49 -12.84 -6.52 -5.62
C ASN A 49 -13.46 -7.69 -6.40
N ARG A 50 -12.92 -8.01 -7.58
CA ARG A 50 -13.38 -9.16 -8.39
C ARG A 50 -13.14 -10.50 -7.72
N ALA A 51 -12.03 -10.64 -6.99
CA ALA A 51 -11.68 -11.86 -6.27
C ALA A 51 -12.37 -11.97 -4.91
N GLY A 52 -13.04 -10.91 -4.43
CA GLY A 52 -13.62 -10.86 -3.09
C GLY A 52 -12.59 -10.93 -1.97
N MET A 53 -11.35 -10.48 -2.22
CA MET A 53 -10.23 -10.59 -1.28
C MET A 53 -10.01 -9.30 -0.47
N GLN A 54 -11.03 -8.46 -0.32
CA GLN A 54 -10.91 -7.17 0.37
C GLN A 54 -10.49 -7.34 1.84
N ASP A 55 -10.79 -8.48 2.46
CA ASP A 55 -10.36 -8.79 3.82
C ASP A 55 -8.84 -9.11 3.92
N LYS A 56 -8.21 -9.52 2.81
CA LYS A 56 -6.77 -9.85 2.75
C LYS A 56 -5.89 -8.65 2.39
N PHE A 57 -6.49 -7.55 1.94
CA PHE A 57 -5.79 -6.35 1.50
C PHE A 57 -6.25 -5.15 2.30
N GLY A 58 -5.31 -4.38 2.84
CA GLY A 58 -5.56 -3.13 3.52
C GLY A 58 -5.40 -1.96 2.56
N ARG A 59 -4.47 -1.07 2.89
CA ARG A 59 -4.19 0.16 2.16
C ARG A 59 -3.18 -0.04 1.02
N ILE A 60 -3.36 0.70 -0.07
CA ILE A 60 -2.41 0.79 -1.17
C ILE A 60 -1.93 2.24 -1.24
N LEU A 61 -0.62 2.46 -1.23
CA LEU A 61 0.00 3.77 -1.39
C LEU A 61 0.85 3.79 -2.66
N VAL A 62 0.66 4.84 -3.45
CA VAL A 62 1.45 5.10 -4.65
C VAL A 62 2.31 6.35 -4.44
N PRO A 63 3.62 6.22 -4.24
CA PRO A 63 4.56 7.35 -4.13
C PRO A 63 4.87 7.97 -5.51
N THR A 64 3.84 8.32 -6.27
CA THR A 64 4.00 9.09 -7.51
C THR A 64 3.56 10.51 -7.33
N GLU A 65 4.46 11.44 -7.62
CA GLU A 65 4.08 12.83 -7.85
C GLU A 65 3.86 13.06 -9.35
N GLU A 66 2.61 13.30 -9.73
CA GLU A 66 2.26 13.71 -11.09
C GLU A 66 2.30 15.24 -11.16
N VAL A 67 3.47 15.78 -11.47
CA VAL A 67 3.64 17.21 -11.74
C VAL A 67 3.23 17.52 -13.18
N VAL A 68 2.06 18.13 -13.34
CA VAL A 68 1.59 18.65 -14.64
C VAL A 68 2.13 20.07 -14.79
N GLU A 69 3.39 20.22 -15.19
CA GLU A 69 3.94 21.54 -15.52
C GLU A 69 3.29 22.07 -16.81
N ILE A 70 2.61 23.20 -16.71
CA ILE A 70 2.12 23.96 -17.86
C ILE A 70 3.20 24.98 -18.22
N LYS A 71 3.98 24.72 -19.26
CA LYS A 71 4.96 25.68 -19.80
C LYS A 71 4.54 26.09 -21.21
N ASN A 72 4.35 27.39 -21.43
CA ASN A 72 3.94 27.96 -22.73
C ASN A 72 2.62 27.41 -23.30
N GLY A 73 1.63 27.10 -22.45
CA GLY A 73 0.34 26.57 -22.90
C GLY A 73 0.37 25.14 -23.43
N GLN A 74 1.55 24.50 -23.51
CA GLN A 74 1.70 23.07 -23.73
C GLN A 74 1.93 22.38 -22.38
N LYS A 75 1.08 21.39 -22.08
CA LYS A 75 1.28 20.50 -20.93
C LYS A 75 2.52 19.65 -21.22
N ARG A 76 3.64 19.93 -20.55
CA ARG A 76 4.80 19.04 -20.55
C ARG A 76 4.84 18.38 -19.18
N THR A 77 4.50 17.09 -19.17
CA THR A 77 4.71 16.23 -18.00
C THR A 77 6.22 16.05 -17.82
N THR A 78 6.86 16.91 -17.02
CA THR A 78 8.24 16.70 -16.59
C THR A 78 8.19 16.00 -15.25
N GLU A 79 8.87 14.87 -15.21
CA GLU A 79 8.65 13.84 -14.20
C GLU A 79 9.92 13.72 -13.38
N ARG A 80 10.04 14.52 -12.32
CA ARG A 80 11.18 14.42 -11.41
C ARG A 80 10.85 13.37 -10.36
N ARG A 81 11.11 12.11 -10.69
CA ARG A 81 10.76 10.95 -9.84
C ARG A 81 11.92 10.60 -8.93
N PHE A 82 11.71 10.69 -7.63
CA PHE A 82 12.68 10.22 -6.65
C PHE A 82 12.71 8.68 -6.56
N PHE A 83 11.59 7.98 -6.85
CA PHE A 83 11.54 6.52 -6.97
C PHE A 83 10.45 6.07 -7.97
N PRO A 84 10.71 6.07 -9.28
CA PRO A 84 9.77 5.57 -10.27
C PRO A 84 9.45 4.10 -10.08
N GLY A 85 8.18 3.74 -10.14
CA GLY A 85 7.74 2.36 -10.24
C GLY A 85 7.57 1.66 -8.90
N TYR A 86 7.38 2.37 -7.79
CA TYR A 86 7.13 1.72 -6.50
C TYR A 86 5.67 1.89 -6.10
N VAL A 87 5.06 0.83 -5.59
CA VAL A 87 3.71 0.82 -5.04
C VAL A 87 3.77 0.05 -3.73
N LEU A 88 3.29 0.64 -2.65
CA LEU A 88 3.26 0.00 -1.34
C LEU A 88 1.86 -0.57 -1.12
N VAL A 89 1.80 -1.84 -0.74
CA VAL A 89 0.55 -2.58 -0.56
C VAL A 89 0.58 -3.22 0.81
N GLU A 90 -0.39 -2.87 1.64
CA GLU A 90 -0.69 -3.56 2.88
C GLU A 90 -1.55 -4.78 2.56
N MET A 91 -1.05 -5.98 2.80
CA MET A 91 -1.78 -7.22 2.57
C MET A 91 -1.29 -8.35 3.46
N ILE A 92 -2.06 -9.44 3.52
CA ILE A 92 -1.63 -10.69 4.14
C ILE A 92 -0.78 -11.49 3.14
N MET A 93 0.30 -12.10 3.62
CA MET A 93 1.17 -12.95 2.81
C MET A 93 0.51 -14.30 2.51
N ASP A 94 -0.34 -14.31 1.50
CA ASP A 94 -1.03 -15.49 1.03
C ASP A 94 -0.65 -15.79 -0.44
N ASP A 95 -0.62 -17.05 -0.85
CA ASP A 95 -0.31 -17.44 -2.23
C ASP A 95 -1.28 -16.79 -3.22
N GLU A 96 -2.56 -16.66 -2.87
CA GLU A 96 -3.56 -16.01 -3.73
C GLU A 96 -3.31 -14.51 -3.87
N SER A 97 -3.11 -13.80 -2.76
CA SER A 97 -2.82 -12.36 -2.75
C SER A 97 -1.53 -12.04 -3.51
N TRP A 98 -0.49 -12.85 -3.28
CA TRP A 98 0.78 -12.75 -3.99
C TRP A 98 0.61 -12.98 -5.49
N HIS A 99 -0.13 -14.02 -5.89
CA HIS A 99 -0.36 -14.32 -7.30
C HIS A 99 -1.22 -13.23 -7.96
N LEU A 100 -2.22 -12.69 -7.26
CA LEU A 100 -3.09 -11.62 -7.76
C LEU A 100 -2.29 -10.36 -8.12
N VAL A 101 -1.43 -9.89 -7.22
CA VAL A 101 -0.58 -8.71 -7.47
C VAL A 101 0.43 -9.00 -8.57
N LYS A 102 1.07 -10.18 -8.55
CA LYS A 102 2.03 -10.58 -9.58
C LYS A 102 1.42 -10.70 -10.98
N HIS A 103 0.16 -11.15 -11.08
CA HIS A 103 -0.59 -11.26 -12.33
C HIS A 103 -1.33 -9.97 -12.70
N THR A 104 -1.17 -8.91 -11.91
CA THR A 104 -1.72 -7.60 -12.24
C THR A 104 -0.91 -6.96 -13.35
N ASN A 105 -1.62 -6.34 -14.29
CA ASN A 105 -0.98 -5.73 -15.45
C ASN A 105 -0.07 -4.58 -15.00
N LYS A 106 1.09 -4.42 -15.66
CA LYS A 106 2.09 -3.39 -15.34
C LYS A 106 2.81 -3.54 -13.98
N VAL A 107 2.60 -4.64 -13.27
CA VAL A 107 3.45 -5.05 -12.14
C VAL A 107 4.65 -5.82 -12.68
N THR A 108 5.86 -5.45 -12.27
CA THR A 108 7.09 -6.18 -12.62
C THR A 108 7.40 -7.26 -11.59
N GLY A 109 7.02 -7.05 -10.33
CA GLY A 109 7.14 -8.03 -9.27
C GLY A 109 7.11 -7.38 -7.89
N PHE A 110 7.38 -8.17 -6.86
CA PHE A 110 7.59 -7.63 -5.52
C PHE A 110 9.07 -7.34 -5.27
N VAL A 111 9.32 -6.36 -4.41
CA VAL A 111 10.64 -5.96 -3.95
C VAL A 111 10.92 -6.59 -2.59
N GLY A 112 12.14 -7.11 -2.44
CA GLY A 112 12.61 -7.73 -1.20
C GLY A 112 12.44 -9.25 -1.17
N GLY A 113 13.33 -9.93 -0.44
CA GLY A 113 13.31 -11.38 -0.20
C GLY A 113 13.85 -12.25 -1.34
N ALA A 114 14.09 -13.53 -1.03
CA ALA A 114 14.50 -14.53 -2.02
C ALA A 114 13.42 -14.70 -3.09
N LYS A 115 13.81 -15.00 -4.35
CA LYS A 115 13.03 -15.05 -5.62
C LYS A 115 11.51 -15.35 -5.57
N ASN A 116 10.98 -15.98 -4.53
CA ASN A 116 9.58 -16.37 -4.39
C ASN A 116 8.83 -15.79 -3.16
N ARG A 117 9.46 -15.04 -2.25
CA ARG A 117 8.76 -14.48 -1.07
C ARG A 117 9.17 -13.04 -0.79
N PRO A 118 8.29 -12.05 -1.02
CA PRO A 118 8.56 -10.69 -0.60
C PRO A 118 8.81 -10.57 0.90
N ALA A 119 9.78 -9.72 1.24
CA ALA A 119 10.06 -9.38 2.63
C ALA A 119 8.99 -8.38 3.11
N PRO A 120 8.28 -8.67 4.21
CA PRO A 120 7.39 -7.68 4.81
C PRO A 120 8.22 -6.53 5.38
N ILE A 121 7.77 -5.30 5.15
CA ILE A 121 8.29 -4.12 5.81
C ILE A 121 7.33 -3.66 6.91
N SER A 122 7.87 -3.02 7.93
CA SER A 122 7.07 -2.47 9.02
C SER A 122 6.32 -1.23 8.53
N GLN A 123 5.15 -0.95 9.09
CA GLN A 123 4.42 0.29 8.81
C GLN A 123 5.30 1.53 9.04
N LYS A 124 6.11 1.53 10.11
CA LYS A 124 7.06 2.59 10.39
C LYS A 124 8.09 2.81 9.28
N GLU A 125 8.56 1.74 8.63
CA GLU A 125 9.50 1.83 7.49
C GLU A 125 8.79 2.40 6.26
N VAL A 126 7.54 2.03 6.02
CA VAL A 126 6.70 2.62 4.96
C VAL A 126 6.54 4.11 5.17
N GLU A 127 6.18 4.51 6.37
CA GLU A 127 6.01 5.91 6.73
C GLU A 127 7.32 6.67 6.58
N ASP A 128 8.44 6.10 7.01
CA ASP A 128 9.77 6.69 6.84
C ASP A 128 10.14 6.84 5.36
N ILE A 129 9.92 5.81 4.53
CA ILE A 129 10.14 5.86 3.08
C ILE A 129 9.27 6.94 2.44
N VAL A 130 7.98 7.00 2.76
CA VAL A 130 7.05 8.00 2.22
C VAL A 130 7.46 9.41 2.66
N ASN A 131 7.84 9.57 3.92
CA ASN A 131 8.25 10.85 4.48
C ASN A 131 9.60 11.31 3.92
N GLN A 132 10.57 10.41 3.74
CA GLN A 132 11.84 10.68 3.07
C GLN A 132 11.63 11.05 1.59
N MET A 133 10.67 10.43 0.91
CA MET A 133 10.29 10.83 -0.46
C MET A 133 9.66 12.23 -0.51
N GLN A 134 8.88 12.62 0.50
CA GLN A 134 8.32 13.97 0.61
C GLN A 134 9.41 15.01 0.96
N GLN A 135 10.34 14.66 1.85
CA GLN A 135 11.41 15.54 2.35
C GLN A 135 12.60 15.69 1.41
N GLY A 136 12.84 14.75 0.47
CA GLY A 136 13.92 14.84 -0.53
C GLY A 136 13.73 15.95 -1.58
N THR A 137 12.75 16.83 -1.40
CA THR A 137 12.45 17.98 -2.26
C THR A 137 13.18 19.27 -1.83
N GLU A 138 14.10 19.20 -0.86
CA GLU A 138 14.98 20.32 -0.47
C GLU A 138 16.37 20.28 -1.15
#